data_AF-A0A1S3R2H5-F1
#
_entry.id   AF-A0A1S3R2H5-F1
#
_cell.length_a   1.000
_cell.length_b   1.000
_cell.length_c   1.000
_cell.angle_alpha   90.00
_cell.angle_beta   90.00
_cell.angle_gamma   90.00
#
_symmetry.space_group_name_H-M   'P 1'
#
loop_
_entity.id
_entity.type
_entity.pdbx_description
1 polymer ?
#
loop_
_entity_poly.entity_id
_entity_poly.type
_entity_poly.pdbx_seq_one_letter_code
_entity_poly.pdbx_strand_id
1 'polypeptide(L)'
;CVCVSPGVVRSLHALGRLKRMYCTETRPYNQGARLTAYEAVAEGFPATLITDSMAALTMREKSITAVVVGADRVVANGDTANKIGTYQLAIAAKHHGIPFYVAAPSTSCDLSLESGRHIVIEERPAEELTSINGVPIAAPGTSGG
;
A
#
# COMPACT_ATOMS: atom_id res chain seq x y z
N CYS A 1 3.62 9.86 7.55
CA CYS A 1 3.14 9.45 6.21
C CYS A 1 2.35 8.17 6.33
N VAL A 2 1.43 7.88 5.41
CA VAL A 2 0.94 6.52 5.18
C VAL A 2 1.80 5.90 4.09
N CYS A 3 2.34 4.71 4.34
CA CYS A 3 3.35 4.10 3.49
C CYS A 3 3.07 2.62 3.23
N VAL A 4 3.19 2.22 1.97
CA VAL A 4 3.11 0.81 1.53
C VAL A 4 4.45 0.34 0.93
N SER A 5 5.45 1.22 0.79
CA SER A 5 6.80 0.88 0.31
C SER A 5 7.91 1.67 1.03
N PRO A 6 8.82 1.00 1.77
CA PRO A 6 9.71 1.67 2.72
C PRO A 6 10.88 2.44 2.08
N GLY A 7 11.15 2.32 0.78
CA GLY A 7 12.33 2.92 0.14
C GLY A 7 12.48 4.43 0.39
N VAL A 8 11.43 5.20 0.14
CA VAL A 8 11.42 6.66 0.40
C VAL A 8 11.46 6.97 1.90
N VAL A 9 10.82 6.15 2.72
CA VAL A 9 10.78 6.32 4.17
C VAL A 9 12.17 6.13 4.78
N ARG A 10 12.95 5.16 4.29
CA ARG A 10 14.33 4.92 4.70
C ARG A 10 15.20 6.16 4.51
N SER A 11 15.09 6.83 3.36
CA SER A 11 15.79 8.10 3.11
C SER A 11 15.33 9.22 4.05
N LEU A 12 14.02 9.37 4.30
CA LEU A 12 13.51 10.36 5.23
C LEU A 12 13.97 10.10 6.67
N HIS A 13 14.06 8.83 7.07
CA HIS A 13 14.56 8.41 8.37
C HIS A 13 16.05 8.74 8.54
N ALA A 14 16.87 8.35 7.56
CA ALA A 14 18.31 8.64 7.56
C ALA A 14 18.62 10.14 7.64
N LEU A 15 17.74 10.98 7.09
CA LEU A 15 17.84 12.44 7.17
C LEU A 15 17.27 13.04 8.48
N GLY A 16 16.73 12.24 9.39
CA GLY A 16 16.07 12.72 10.61
C GLY A 16 14.76 13.47 10.37
N ARG A 17 14.14 13.30 9.20
CA ARG A 17 12.94 14.04 8.76
C ARG A 17 11.64 13.23 8.86
N LEU A 18 11.74 11.96 9.26
CA LEU A 18 10.58 11.10 9.47
C LEU A 18 10.07 11.20 10.90
N LYS A 19 8.92 11.87 11.11
CA LYS A 19 8.25 11.91 12.43
C LYS A 19 7.63 10.56 12.80
N ARG A 20 6.86 9.97 11.87
CA ARG A 20 6.18 8.68 12.03
C ARG A 20 5.74 8.11 10.68
N MET A 21 5.87 6.81 10.51
CA MET A 21 5.29 6.04 9.42
C MET A 21 4.07 5.27 9.91
N TYR A 22 2.99 5.29 9.13
CA TYR A 22 1.85 4.39 9.29
C TYR A 22 1.85 3.41 8.11
N CYS A 23 1.93 2.11 8.35
CA CYS A 23 1.81 1.09 7.31
C CYS A 23 0.49 0.34 7.47
N THR A 24 -0.20 0.08 6.37
CA THR A 24 -1.40 -0.74 6.41
C THR A 24 -1.04 -2.22 6.40
N GLU A 25 -1.90 -3.09 6.92
CA GLU A 25 -1.64 -4.54 6.90
C GLU A 25 -1.55 -5.12 5.49
N THR A 26 -2.30 -4.55 4.53
CA THR A 26 -2.35 -4.96 3.11
C THR A 26 -2.91 -6.37 2.93
N ARG A 27 -4.20 -6.54 3.27
CA ARG A 27 -4.96 -7.77 2.98
C ARG A 27 -5.06 -8.01 1.46
N PRO A 28 -5.21 -9.26 1.02
CA PRO A 28 -5.31 -10.48 1.84
C PRO A 28 -3.96 -11.05 2.31
N TYR A 29 -2.86 -10.76 1.61
CA TYR A 29 -1.56 -11.41 1.86
C TYR A 29 -0.79 -10.85 3.07
N ASN A 30 -1.28 -9.76 3.66
CA ASN A 30 -0.72 -9.13 4.85
C ASN A 30 0.74 -8.66 4.66
N GLN A 31 1.08 -8.16 3.46
CA GLN A 31 2.46 -7.76 3.14
C GLN A 31 2.95 -6.62 4.03
N GLY A 32 2.13 -5.62 4.29
CA GLY A 32 2.54 -4.49 5.12
C GLY A 32 2.70 -4.88 6.60
N ALA A 33 1.87 -5.81 7.09
CA ALA A 33 2.03 -6.37 8.43
C ALA A 33 3.25 -7.29 8.55
N ARG A 34 3.52 -8.15 7.56
CA ARG A 34 4.57 -9.16 7.63
C ARG A 34 5.96 -8.65 7.23
N LEU A 35 6.03 -7.75 6.25
CA LEU A 35 7.27 -7.31 5.64
C LEU A 35 7.57 -5.86 6.02
N THR A 36 6.67 -4.92 5.73
CA THR A 36 6.93 -3.49 5.99
C THR A 36 7.08 -3.19 7.47
N ALA A 37 6.22 -3.75 8.33
CA ALA A 37 6.35 -3.58 9.78
C ALA A 37 7.61 -4.27 10.33
N TYR A 38 8.01 -5.41 9.75
CA TYR A 38 9.26 -6.09 10.11
C TYR A 38 10.48 -5.22 9.79
N GLU A 39 10.58 -4.70 8.56
CA GLU A 39 11.66 -3.78 8.16
C GLU A 39 11.69 -2.54 9.05
N ALA A 40 10.52 -1.99 9.39
CA ALA A 40 10.42 -0.84 10.26
C ALA A 40 11.01 -1.08 11.65
N VAL A 41 10.76 -2.25 12.23
CA VAL A 41 11.35 -2.64 13.52
C VAL A 41 12.84 -2.88 13.38
N ALA A 42 13.27 -3.62 12.35
CA ALA A 42 14.66 -3.95 12.11
C ALA A 42 15.54 -2.69 11.91
N GLU A 43 14.99 -1.65 11.29
CA GLU A 43 15.70 -0.40 10.99
C GLU A 43 15.42 0.75 11.97
N GLY A 44 14.59 0.49 13.00
CA GLY A 44 14.26 1.48 14.02
C GLY A 44 13.39 2.64 13.55
N PHE A 45 12.60 2.46 12.48
CA PHE A 45 11.65 3.49 12.06
C PHE A 45 10.59 3.71 13.15
N PRO A 46 10.22 4.96 13.46
CA PRO A 46 9.04 5.23 14.28
C PRO A 46 7.78 4.85 13.48
N ALA A 47 7.34 3.59 13.58
CA ALA A 47 6.26 3.05 12.78
C ALA A 47 5.02 2.69 13.60
N THR A 48 3.87 2.59 12.93
CA THR A 48 2.61 2.13 13.51
C THR A 48 1.86 1.32 12.45
N LEU A 49 1.59 0.06 12.75
CA LEU A 49 0.76 -0.80 11.90
C LEU A 49 -0.72 -0.45 12.11
N ILE A 50 -1.47 -0.35 11.02
CA ILE A 50 -2.92 -0.11 11.01
C ILE A 50 -3.61 -1.12 10.08
N THR A 51 -4.90 -1.36 10.27
CA THR A 51 -5.68 -2.11 9.27
C THR A 51 -5.91 -1.25 8.02
N ASP A 52 -6.23 -1.88 6.89
CA ASP A 52 -6.50 -1.14 5.65
C ASP A 52 -7.71 -0.18 5.80
N SER A 53 -8.71 -0.58 6.59
CA SER A 53 -9.90 0.21 6.90
C SER A 53 -9.65 1.42 7.80
N MET A 54 -8.54 1.46 8.55
CA MET A 54 -8.16 2.60 9.39
C MET A 54 -7.53 3.75 8.60
N ALA A 55 -7.17 3.55 7.33
CA ALA A 55 -6.36 4.51 6.58
C ALA A 55 -6.96 5.91 6.50
N ALA A 56 -8.24 6.03 6.11
CA ALA A 56 -8.91 7.33 6.01
C ALA A 56 -9.05 8.03 7.38
N LEU A 57 -9.44 7.30 8.42
CA LEU A 57 -9.51 7.84 9.77
C LEU A 57 -8.12 8.28 10.26
N THR A 58 -7.08 7.51 9.96
CA THR A 58 -5.69 7.85 10.30
C THR A 58 -5.24 9.13 9.59
N MET A 59 -5.59 9.30 8.31
CA MET A 59 -5.33 10.52 7.56
C MET A 59 -5.96 11.75 8.24
N ARG A 60 -7.20 11.63 8.70
CA ARG A 60 -7.92 12.69 9.41
C ARG A 60 -7.33 13.02 10.79
N GLU A 61 -7.04 11.99 11.59
CA GLU A 61 -6.75 12.15 13.03
C GLU A 61 -5.25 12.26 13.35
N LYS A 62 -4.36 11.74 12.50
CA LYS A 62 -2.93 11.58 12.84
C LYS A 62 -2.02 12.55 12.09
N SER A 63 -2.57 13.66 11.60
CA SER A 63 -1.83 14.72 10.90
C SER A 63 -0.92 14.16 9.80
N ILE A 64 -1.46 13.26 8.96
CA ILE A 64 -0.71 12.68 7.85
C ILE A 64 -0.42 13.77 6.83
N THR A 65 0.85 13.92 6.47
CA THR A 65 1.32 14.97 5.54
C THR A 65 1.61 14.46 4.13
N ALA A 66 1.68 13.15 3.94
CA ALA A 66 1.92 12.52 2.64
C ALA A 66 1.52 11.05 2.67
N VAL A 67 1.11 10.54 1.51
CA VAL A 67 0.97 9.10 1.22
C VAL A 67 2.04 8.72 0.20
N VAL A 68 2.76 7.62 0.45
CA VAL A 68 3.77 7.10 -0.48
C VAL A 68 3.54 5.61 -0.71
N VAL A 69 3.42 5.22 -1.97
CA VAL A 69 3.22 3.83 -2.39
C VAL A 69 4.28 3.42 -3.41
N GLY A 70 4.47 2.11 -3.58
CA GLY A 70 5.21 1.56 -4.72
C GLY A 70 4.36 1.51 -5.98
N ALA A 71 4.91 0.91 -7.04
CA ALA A 71 4.17 0.52 -8.22
C ALA A 71 4.64 -0.84 -8.74
N ASP A 72 3.68 -1.68 -9.11
CA ASP A 72 3.97 -2.89 -9.88
C ASP A 72 4.14 -2.52 -11.37
N ARG A 73 3.33 -1.58 -11.87
CA ARG A 73 3.42 -1.02 -13.23
C ARG A 73 2.92 0.42 -13.30
N VAL A 74 3.63 1.28 -14.03
CA VAL A 74 3.19 2.64 -14.39
C VAL A 74 3.14 2.73 -15.91
N VAL A 75 2.04 3.20 -16.50
CA VAL A 75 1.88 3.27 -17.96
C VAL A 75 2.06 4.69 -18.49
N ALA A 76 2.01 4.89 -19.81
CA ALA A 76 2.41 6.14 -20.46
C ALA A 76 1.67 7.40 -19.97
N ASN A 77 0.37 7.29 -19.63
CA ASN A 77 -0.42 8.40 -19.10
C ASN A 77 -0.25 8.62 -17.57
N GLY A 78 0.59 7.83 -16.91
CA GLY A 78 0.83 7.87 -15.47
C GLY A 78 -0.11 7.02 -14.63
N ASP A 79 -1.11 6.36 -15.24
CA ASP A 79 -1.93 5.39 -14.51
C ASP A 79 -1.02 4.32 -13.91
N THR A 80 -1.29 3.98 -12.65
CA THR A 80 -0.43 3.13 -11.84
C THR A 80 -1.20 1.93 -11.34
N ALA A 81 -0.73 0.74 -11.69
CA ALA A 81 -1.11 -0.50 -11.03
C ALA A 81 -0.15 -0.79 -9.88
N ASN A 82 -0.73 -1.15 -8.73
CA ASN A 82 -0.04 -1.56 -7.52
C ASN A 82 -0.97 -2.50 -6.74
N LYS A 83 -0.53 -2.96 -5.56
CA LYS A 83 -1.35 -3.75 -4.64
C LYS A 83 -2.74 -3.17 -4.41
N ILE A 84 -3.74 -4.06 -4.32
CA ILE A 84 -5.12 -3.70 -4.00
C ILE A 84 -5.19 -2.84 -2.74
N GLY A 85 -6.11 -1.86 -2.73
CA GLY A 85 -6.18 -0.82 -1.69
C GLY A 85 -5.41 0.47 -2.02
N THR A 86 -4.46 0.44 -2.96
CA THR A 86 -3.74 1.67 -3.40
C THR A 86 -4.69 2.73 -3.96
N TYR A 87 -5.67 2.32 -4.76
CA TYR A 87 -6.69 3.23 -5.30
C TYR A 87 -7.54 3.87 -4.18
N GLN A 88 -7.95 3.08 -3.17
CA GLN A 88 -8.68 3.58 -2.01
C GLN A 88 -7.86 4.60 -1.22
N LEU A 89 -6.55 4.35 -1.04
CA LEU A 89 -5.64 5.32 -0.42
C LEU A 89 -5.54 6.62 -1.21
N ALA A 90 -5.49 6.56 -2.54
CA ALA A 90 -5.43 7.75 -3.39
C ALA A 90 -6.71 8.59 -3.28
N ILE A 91 -7.88 7.96 -3.25
CA ILE A 91 -9.17 8.65 -3.03
C ILE A 91 -9.19 9.31 -1.65
N ALA A 92 -8.82 8.58 -0.59
CA ALA A 92 -8.81 9.11 0.77
C ALA A 92 -7.82 10.27 0.93
N ALA A 93 -6.63 10.14 0.33
CA ALA A 93 -5.62 11.20 0.33
C ALA A 93 -6.15 12.47 -0.36
N LYS A 94 -6.77 12.32 -1.54
CA LYS A 94 -7.40 13.44 -2.25
C LYS A 94 -8.51 14.09 -1.42
N HIS A 95 -9.36 13.29 -0.77
CA HIS A 95 -10.44 13.79 0.09
C HIS A 95 -9.91 14.64 1.25
N HIS A 96 -8.77 14.26 1.85
CA HIS A 96 -8.15 15.00 2.95
C HIS A 96 -7.12 16.05 2.51
N GLY A 97 -6.94 16.30 1.21
CA GLY A 97 -5.96 17.26 0.70
C GLY A 97 -4.50 16.84 0.95
N ILE A 98 -4.24 15.54 1.09
CA ILE A 98 -2.91 14.99 1.35
C ILE A 98 -2.25 14.62 0.01
N PRO A 99 -1.00 15.04 -0.24
CA PRO A 99 -0.29 14.66 -1.45
C PRO A 99 -0.03 13.15 -1.50
N PHE A 100 -0.27 12.56 -2.67
CA PHE A 100 -0.12 11.14 -2.94
C PHE A 100 1.03 10.93 -3.93
N TYR A 101 2.05 10.18 -3.51
CA TYR A 101 3.25 9.91 -4.30
C TYR A 101 3.35 8.44 -4.66
N VAL A 102 3.66 8.17 -5.93
CA VAL A 102 4.06 6.85 -6.43
C VAL A 102 5.56 6.86 -6.59
N ALA A 103 6.25 5.95 -5.91
CA ALA A 103 7.69 5.74 -6.04
C ALA A 103 7.94 4.46 -6.82
N ALA A 104 8.45 4.59 -8.04
CA ALA A 104 8.70 3.48 -8.94
C ALA A 104 10.03 3.66 -9.68
N PRO A 105 10.83 2.59 -9.88
CA PRO A 105 11.96 2.65 -10.79
C PRO A 105 11.47 2.74 -12.24
N SER A 106 12.31 3.25 -13.14
CA SER A 106 11.98 3.34 -14.58
C SER A 106 11.68 1.97 -15.21
N THR A 107 12.22 0.88 -14.66
CA THR A 107 11.92 -0.50 -15.07
C THR A 107 10.49 -0.95 -14.78
N SER A 108 9.78 -0.27 -13.88
CA SER A 108 8.35 -0.47 -13.64
C SER A 108 7.47 0.35 -14.60
N CYS A 109 8.07 1.20 -15.45
CA CYS A 109 7.35 2.01 -16.42
C CYS A 109 7.19 1.25 -17.74
N ASP A 110 5.95 0.93 -18.09
CA ASP A 110 5.55 0.30 -19.35
C ASP A 110 4.95 1.35 -20.29
N LEU A 111 5.82 2.02 -21.05
CA LEU A 111 5.41 3.08 -21.98
C LEU A 111 4.75 2.54 -23.25
N SER A 112 4.65 1.21 -23.42
CA SER A 112 3.96 0.60 -24.55
C SER A 112 2.43 0.62 -24.39
N LEU A 113 1.94 0.76 -23.16
CA LEU A 113 0.53 0.89 -22.84
C LEU A 113 0.14 2.36 -22.67
N GLU A 114 -0.91 2.78 -23.36
CA GLU A 114 -1.36 4.18 -23.33
C GLU A 114 -2.15 4.54 -22.06
N SER A 115 -2.83 3.55 -21.46
CA SER A 115 -3.69 3.78 -20.29
C SER A 115 -3.78 2.58 -19.36
N GLY A 116 -4.15 2.82 -18.10
CA GLY A 116 -4.29 1.79 -17.08
C GLY A 116 -5.37 0.75 -17.40
N ARG A 117 -6.28 1.06 -18.32
CA ARG A 117 -7.33 0.14 -18.80
C ARG A 117 -6.78 -1.09 -19.51
N HIS A 118 -5.55 -1.02 -20.00
CA HIS A 118 -4.88 -2.14 -20.67
C HIS A 118 -4.08 -3.02 -19.71
N ILE A 119 -3.99 -2.64 -18.42
CA ILE A 119 -3.33 -3.45 -17.42
C ILE A 119 -4.29 -4.57 -17.00
N VAL A 120 -3.88 -5.82 -17.23
CA VAL A 120 -4.61 -6.99 -16.72
C VAL A 120 -4.44 -7.05 -15.22
N ILE A 121 -5.55 -7.03 -14.48
CA ILE A 121 -5.55 -7.20 -13.03
C ILE A 121 -5.51 -8.69 -12.72
N GLU A 122 -4.53 -9.10 -11.92
CA GLU A 122 -4.40 -10.48 -11.45
C GLU A 122 -5.51 -10.77 -10.44
N GLU A 123 -6.32 -11.79 -10.73
CA GLU A 123 -7.22 -12.42 -9.76
C GLU A 123 -6.53 -13.65 -9.17
N ARG A 124 -6.63 -13.80 -7.85
CA ARG A 124 -5.94 -14.85 -7.09
C ARG A 124 -6.94 -15.79 -6.42
N PRO A 125 -6.51 -17.00 -6.01
CA PRO A 125 -7.42 -17.97 -5.40
C PRO A 125 -8.13 -17.42 -4.15
N ALA A 126 -9.41 -17.76 -4.01
CA ALA A 126 -10.28 -17.29 -2.93
C ALA A 126 -9.73 -17.62 -1.52
N GLU A 127 -8.94 -18.67 -1.41
CA GLU A 127 -8.31 -19.14 -0.18
C GLU A 127 -7.42 -18.07 0.47
N GLU A 128 -6.81 -17.18 -0.31
CA GLU A 128 -6.00 -16.08 0.24
C GLU A 128 -6.85 -15.11 1.06
N LEU A 129 -8.11 -14.92 0.67
CA LEU A 129 -9.06 -14.08 1.39
C LEU A 129 -9.75 -14.86 2.51
N THR A 130 -10.18 -16.09 2.26
CA THR A 130 -11.00 -16.88 3.20
C THR A 130 -10.19 -17.59 4.28
N SER A 131 -8.87 -17.69 4.14
CA SER A 131 -7.98 -18.36 5.10
C SER A 131 -6.68 -17.60 5.34
N ILE A 132 -6.07 -17.79 6.51
CA ILE A 132 -4.73 -17.29 6.85
C ILE A 132 -3.92 -18.47 7.40
N ASN A 133 -2.77 -18.78 6.80
CA ASN A 133 -1.91 -19.91 7.19
C ASN A 133 -2.66 -21.25 7.31
N GLY A 134 -3.59 -21.50 6.39
CA GLY A 134 -4.42 -22.71 6.38
C GLY A 134 -5.56 -22.72 7.39
N VAL A 135 -5.72 -21.66 8.19
CA VAL A 135 -6.83 -21.51 9.14
C VAL A 135 -7.95 -20.70 8.48
N PRO A 136 -9.17 -21.26 8.34
CA PRO A 136 -10.31 -20.52 7.79
C PRO A 136 -10.70 -19.34 8.68
N ILE A 137 -10.97 -18.20 8.04
CA ILE A 137 -11.45 -16.96 8.66
C ILE A 137 -12.76 -16.45 8.05
N ALA A 138 -13.33 -17.21 7.12
CA ALA A 138 -14.65 -16.99 6.54
C ALA A 138 -15.52 -18.24 6.72
N ALA A 139 -16.84 -18.07 6.62
CA ALA A 139 -17.78 -19.18 6.73
C ALA A 139 -17.57 -20.20 5.57
N PRO A 140 -17.71 -21.51 5.81
CA PRO A 140 -17.65 -22.52 4.75
C PRO A 140 -18.62 -22.21 3.61
N GLY A 141 -18.18 -22.39 2.36
CA GLY A 141 -18.97 -22.09 1.17
C GLY A 141 -18.94 -20.63 0.71
N THR A 142 -18.19 -19.74 1.39
CA THR A 142 -17.97 -18.36 0.93
C THR A 142 -17.01 -18.35 -0.26
N SER A 143 -17.41 -17.70 -1.37
CA SER A 143 -16.52 -17.41 -2.49
C SER A 143 -15.64 -16.18 -2.20
N GLY A 144 -14.37 -16.23 -2.57
CA GLY A 144 -13.53 -15.04 -2.67
C GLY A 144 -13.84 -14.26 -3.93
N GLY A 145 -13.49 -12.97 -3.95
CA GLY A 145 -13.64 -12.09 -5.11
C GLY A 145 -12.43 -11.18 -5.27
#